data_AF-A0A848Q808-F1
#
_entry.id   AF-A0A848Q808-F1
#
_cell.length_a   1.000
_cell.length_b   1.000
_cell.length_c   1.000
_cell.angle_alpha   90.00
_cell.angle_beta   90.00
_cell.angle_gamma   90.00
#
_symmetry.space_group_name_H-M   'P 1'
#
loop_
_entity.id
_entity.type
_entity.pdbx_description
1 polymer ?
#
loop_
_entity_poly.entity_id
_entity_poly.type
_entity_poly.pdbx_seq_one_letter_code
_entity_poly.pdbx_strand_id
1 'polypeptide(L)'
;PKSPREYFDDVLFKGLLIKYVGEKEAKRLALSYKVDFQAKDFDDITSSFIETFNPDFDDPAFRKDLKIDVKGRKSGRIDTSFDFDSFFLHIEKRGQIKRDSFLKKDLKEIERLAALFSLDELTMAEIVIDSYNPDNKNQRLNFQYISERAKDEVKFPFFHRKRNGQRSVINSESELASKVKLLDSMAPGEYLRIKQNNTSPSRSDLDLVDDLSKNYGFSHGVINALVDYVLAKADNVLSRRYTEKIASSLAREGVTTAIDTMNYLIKINSAWKVAKPSTVKSVAKNDKVKETEISDEELEKILASIESKKKD
;
A
#
# COMPACT_ATOMS: atom_id res chain seq x y z
N PRO A 1 -16.75 -16.47 -40.09
CA PRO A 1 -17.50 -15.32 -40.68
C PRO A 1 -17.13 -14.01 -39.95
N LYS A 2 -16.92 -12.91 -40.68
CA LYS A 2 -16.70 -11.58 -40.08
C LYS A 2 -17.97 -11.09 -39.36
N SER A 3 -17.82 -10.20 -38.39
CA SER A 3 -19.00 -9.51 -37.83
C SER A 3 -19.65 -8.62 -38.89
N PRO A 4 -20.97 -8.33 -38.80
CA PRO A 4 -21.65 -7.47 -39.77
C PRO A 4 -20.94 -6.12 -39.96
N ARG A 5 -20.51 -5.48 -38.86
CA ARG A 5 -19.73 -4.24 -38.91
C ARG A 5 -18.43 -4.41 -39.70
N GLU A 6 -17.59 -5.38 -39.32
CA GLU A 6 -16.31 -5.63 -40.00
C GLU A 6 -16.48 -6.08 -41.47
N TYR A 7 -17.63 -6.65 -41.84
CA TYR A 7 -17.94 -7.04 -43.21
C TYR A 7 -18.34 -5.83 -44.08
N PHE A 8 -19.24 -4.98 -43.58
CA PHE A 8 -19.71 -3.79 -44.32
C PHE A 8 -18.70 -2.63 -44.31
N ASP A 9 -17.81 -2.57 -43.32
CA ASP A 9 -16.70 -1.59 -43.28
C ASP A 9 -15.56 -1.97 -44.25
N ASP A 10 -15.40 -3.25 -44.59
CA ASP A 10 -14.37 -3.73 -45.51
C ASP A 10 -14.72 -3.39 -46.97
N VAL A 11 -13.80 -2.68 -47.62
CA VAL A 11 -13.98 -2.17 -48.98
C VAL A 11 -14.19 -3.29 -49.99
N LEU A 12 -13.50 -4.42 -49.86
CA LEU A 12 -13.59 -5.54 -50.80
C LEU A 12 -14.92 -6.28 -50.62
N PHE A 13 -15.30 -6.60 -49.38
CA PHE A 13 -16.54 -7.34 -49.11
C PHE A 13 -17.78 -6.53 -49.45
N LYS A 14 -17.84 -5.26 -49.03
CA LYS A 14 -18.92 -4.35 -49.42
C LYS A 14 -18.98 -4.17 -50.93
N GLY A 15 -17.84 -3.97 -51.59
CA GLY A 15 -17.77 -3.78 -53.05
C GLY A 15 -18.24 -5.01 -53.83
N LEU A 16 -17.81 -6.20 -53.42
CA LEU A 16 -18.27 -7.47 -54.02
C LEU A 16 -19.77 -7.68 -53.78
N LEU A 17 -20.26 -7.43 -52.56
CA LEU A 17 -21.68 -7.55 -52.25
C LEU A 17 -22.51 -6.64 -53.18
N ILE A 18 -22.17 -5.35 -53.27
CA ILE A 18 -22.86 -4.40 -54.15
C ILE A 18 -22.80 -4.86 -55.61
N LYS A 19 -21.66 -5.38 -56.07
CA LYS A 19 -21.50 -5.88 -57.44
C LYS A 19 -22.41 -7.08 -57.76
N TYR A 20 -22.57 -8.02 -56.82
CA TYR A 20 -23.31 -9.25 -57.07
C TYR A 20 -24.82 -9.16 -56.82
N VAL A 21 -25.25 -8.45 -55.77
CA VAL A 21 -26.68 -8.33 -55.42
C VAL A 21 -27.29 -6.96 -55.75
N GLY A 22 -26.48 -5.99 -56.16
CA GLY A 22 -26.92 -4.62 -56.45
C GLY A 22 -27.01 -3.75 -55.20
N GLU A 23 -26.90 -2.44 -55.40
CA GLU A 23 -26.81 -1.46 -54.29
C GLU A 23 -28.07 -1.46 -53.40
N LYS A 24 -29.26 -1.62 -54.00
CA LYS A 24 -30.54 -1.62 -53.28
C LYS A 24 -30.65 -2.78 -52.29
N GLU A 25 -30.31 -3.99 -52.73
CA GLU A 25 -30.34 -5.18 -51.86
C GLU A 25 -29.20 -5.18 -50.84
N ALA A 26 -28.00 -4.72 -51.23
CA ALA A 26 -26.89 -4.55 -50.29
C ALA A 26 -27.26 -3.58 -49.15
N LYS A 27 -27.93 -2.46 -49.45
CA LYS A 27 -28.46 -1.53 -48.44
C LYS A 27 -29.54 -2.18 -47.58
N ARG A 28 -30.48 -2.93 -48.17
CA ARG A 28 -31.52 -3.66 -47.42
C ARG A 28 -30.91 -4.66 -46.44
N LEU A 29 -29.87 -5.38 -46.86
CA LEU A 29 -29.11 -6.28 -46.00
C LEU A 29 -28.41 -5.53 -44.88
N ALA A 30 -27.71 -4.42 -45.17
CA ALA A 30 -27.07 -3.61 -44.14
C ALA A 30 -28.07 -3.09 -43.08
N LEU A 31 -29.28 -2.68 -43.51
CA LEU A 31 -30.34 -2.22 -42.60
C LEU A 31 -30.79 -3.32 -41.63
N SER A 32 -30.75 -4.59 -42.01
CA SER A 32 -31.08 -5.71 -41.10
C SER A 32 -30.12 -5.87 -39.93
N TYR A 33 -28.91 -5.29 -40.02
CA TYR A 33 -27.90 -5.28 -38.97
C TYR A 33 -27.74 -3.92 -38.28
N LYS A 34 -28.56 -2.93 -38.66
CA LYS A 34 -28.58 -1.62 -37.99
C LYS A 34 -29.25 -1.78 -36.62
N VAL A 35 -28.60 -1.24 -35.59
CA VAL A 35 -29.18 -1.15 -34.25
C VAL A 35 -29.83 0.23 -34.10
N ASP A 36 -31.15 0.28 -33.96
CA ASP A 36 -31.92 1.51 -33.71
C ASP A 36 -31.98 1.80 -32.21
N PHE A 37 -30.83 1.99 -31.57
CA PHE A 37 -30.76 2.42 -30.17
C PHE A 37 -30.40 3.90 -30.09
N GLN A 38 -31.34 4.72 -29.61
CA GLN A 38 -31.08 6.12 -29.27
C GLN A 38 -31.22 6.28 -27.76
N ALA A 39 -30.10 6.46 -27.07
CA ALA A 39 -30.03 6.63 -25.62
C ALA A 39 -30.44 8.05 -25.14
N LYS A 40 -31.06 8.88 -25.99
CA LYS A 40 -31.26 10.31 -25.68
C LYS A 40 -32.24 10.57 -24.53
N ASP A 41 -33.21 9.68 -24.34
CA ASP A 41 -34.25 9.82 -23.32
C ASP A 41 -34.09 8.79 -22.18
N PHE A 42 -32.91 8.16 -22.06
CA PHE A 42 -32.61 7.16 -21.04
C PHE A 42 -31.47 7.64 -20.15
N ASP A 43 -31.63 7.50 -18.84
CA ASP A 43 -30.56 7.69 -17.88
C ASP A 43 -29.72 6.41 -17.78
N ASP A 44 -28.40 6.56 -17.84
CA ASP A 44 -27.48 5.45 -17.60
C ASP A 44 -27.45 5.13 -16.10
N ILE A 45 -28.04 3.99 -15.75
CA ILE A 45 -28.07 3.44 -14.38
C ILE A 45 -27.07 2.29 -14.21
N THR A 46 -26.11 2.12 -15.13
CA THR A 46 -25.06 1.12 -14.92
C THR A 46 -24.18 1.49 -13.74
N SER A 47 -23.80 0.46 -12.97
CA SER A 47 -22.87 0.58 -11.87
C SER A 47 -21.52 0.02 -12.30
N SER A 48 -20.44 0.64 -11.83
CA SER A 48 -19.10 0.15 -12.12
C SER A 48 -18.84 -1.18 -11.42
N PHE A 49 -17.92 -1.99 -11.95
CA PHE A 49 -17.56 -3.27 -11.33
C PHE A 49 -17.12 -3.09 -9.86
N ILE A 50 -16.39 -2.01 -9.58
CA ILE A 50 -15.86 -1.68 -8.25
C ILE A 50 -16.98 -1.36 -7.26
N GLU A 51 -18.08 -0.74 -7.72
CA GLU A 51 -19.22 -0.42 -6.87
C GLU A 51 -20.06 -1.65 -6.49
N THR A 52 -20.17 -2.62 -7.39
CA THR A 52 -21.05 -3.79 -7.20
C THR A 52 -20.32 -4.98 -6.58
N PHE A 53 -19.02 -5.16 -6.84
CA PHE A 53 -18.29 -6.37 -6.48
C PHE A 53 -17.11 -6.06 -5.56
N ASN A 54 -17.00 -6.81 -4.46
CA ASN A 54 -15.84 -6.80 -3.57
C ASN A 54 -15.23 -8.22 -3.49
N PRO A 55 -14.46 -8.63 -4.52
CA PRO A 55 -13.95 -10.00 -4.63
C PRO A 55 -12.95 -10.35 -3.51
N ASP A 56 -13.09 -11.56 -2.95
CA ASP A 56 -12.07 -12.15 -2.08
C ASP A 56 -10.94 -12.75 -2.92
N PHE A 57 -9.85 -12.00 -3.04
CA PHE A 57 -8.69 -12.39 -3.85
C PHE A 57 -7.85 -13.54 -3.28
N ASP A 58 -8.13 -13.98 -2.05
CA ASP A 58 -7.50 -15.17 -1.49
C ASP A 58 -8.25 -16.47 -1.84
N ASP A 59 -9.45 -16.37 -2.43
CA ASP A 59 -10.21 -17.54 -2.89
C ASP A 59 -9.42 -18.29 -3.99
N PRO A 60 -9.19 -19.62 -3.84
CA PRO A 60 -8.53 -20.44 -4.84
C PRO A 60 -9.14 -20.35 -6.25
N ALA A 61 -10.40 -19.97 -6.38
CA ALA A 61 -11.07 -19.73 -7.66
C ALA A 61 -10.36 -18.68 -8.52
N PHE A 62 -9.78 -17.63 -7.92
CA PHE A 62 -9.02 -16.60 -8.65
C PHE A 62 -7.65 -17.08 -9.15
N ARG A 63 -7.22 -18.29 -8.77
CA ARG A 63 -5.95 -18.90 -9.18
C ARG A 63 -6.13 -20.11 -10.09
N LYS A 64 -7.38 -20.48 -10.41
CA LYS A 64 -7.69 -21.61 -11.28
C LYS A 64 -7.74 -21.17 -12.73
N ASP A 65 -6.78 -21.66 -13.52
CA ASP A 65 -6.89 -21.61 -14.96
C ASP A 65 -7.94 -22.62 -15.43
N LEU A 66 -9.06 -22.11 -15.93
CA LEU A 66 -9.99 -22.90 -16.72
C LEU A 66 -9.29 -23.19 -18.05
N LYS A 67 -8.55 -24.29 -18.13
CA LYS A 67 -7.85 -24.78 -19.33
C LYS A 67 -8.84 -25.21 -20.43
N ILE A 68 -9.65 -24.28 -20.89
CA ILE A 68 -10.72 -24.47 -21.86
C ILE A 68 -10.51 -23.43 -22.95
N ASP A 69 -10.50 -23.88 -24.20
CA ASP A 69 -10.37 -22.99 -25.36
C ASP A 69 -11.75 -22.38 -25.68
N VAL A 70 -12.02 -21.21 -25.11
CA VAL A 70 -13.30 -20.49 -25.26
C VAL A 70 -13.23 -19.46 -26.38
N LYS A 71 -14.15 -19.54 -27.34
CA LYS A 71 -14.35 -18.51 -28.38
C LYS A 71 -15.28 -17.41 -27.86
N GLY A 72 -14.70 -16.32 -27.36
CA GLY A 72 -15.45 -15.13 -26.96
C GLY A 72 -15.84 -14.23 -28.15
N ARG A 73 -17.01 -13.57 -28.05
CA ARG A 73 -17.25 -12.32 -28.78
C ARG A 73 -16.43 -11.22 -28.09
N LYS A 74 -16.00 -10.16 -28.80
CA LYS A 74 -15.44 -8.96 -28.16
C LYS A 74 -16.53 -8.36 -27.25
N SER A 75 -16.54 -8.71 -25.97
CA SER A 75 -17.39 -8.07 -24.96
C SER A 75 -16.88 -6.65 -24.70
N GLY A 76 -17.78 -5.79 -24.23
CA GLY A 76 -17.45 -4.41 -23.88
C GLY A 76 -16.25 -4.34 -22.95
N ARG A 77 -15.45 -3.29 -23.10
CA ARG A 77 -14.43 -2.94 -22.12
C ARG A 77 -15.14 -2.67 -20.80
N ILE A 78 -14.56 -3.14 -19.70
CA ILE A 78 -14.86 -2.54 -18.40
C ILE A 78 -14.29 -1.13 -18.52
N ASP A 79 -15.15 -0.12 -18.55
CA ASP A 79 -14.67 1.26 -18.47
C ASP A 79 -14.11 1.46 -17.07
N THR A 80 -12.80 1.61 -17.02
CA THR A 80 -12.04 1.92 -15.82
C THR A 80 -11.67 3.39 -15.90
N SER A 81 -11.86 4.13 -14.81
CA SER A 81 -11.56 5.57 -14.75
C SER A 81 -10.06 5.89 -14.68
N PHE A 82 -9.19 4.97 -15.12
CA PHE A 82 -7.75 5.04 -14.91
C PHE A 82 -7.13 6.13 -15.80
N ASP A 83 -6.61 7.19 -15.18
CA ASP A 83 -6.00 8.32 -15.89
C ASP A 83 -4.53 8.02 -16.25
N PHE A 84 -4.33 7.56 -17.49
CA PHE A 84 -2.98 7.31 -18.00
C PHE A 84 -2.11 8.58 -18.00
N ASP A 85 -2.66 9.78 -18.11
CA ASP A 85 -1.84 10.99 -18.13
C ASP A 85 -1.23 11.29 -16.77
N SER A 86 -2.02 11.15 -15.71
CA SER A 86 -1.54 11.24 -14.32
C SER A 86 -0.53 10.14 -14.00
N PHE A 87 -0.81 8.90 -14.42
CA PHE A 87 0.10 7.76 -14.25
C PHE A 87 1.47 8.03 -14.87
N PHE A 88 1.50 8.45 -16.14
CA PHE A 88 2.76 8.69 -16.84
C PHE A 88 3.49 9.94 -16.34
N LEU A 89 2.78 10.98 -15.91
CA LEU A 89 3.39 12.13 -15.26
C LEU A 89 4.23 11.71 -14.05
N HIS A 90 3.75 10.73 -13.28
CA HIS A 90 4.46 10.22 -12.12
C HIS A 90 5.65 9.33 -12.50
N ILE A 91 5.45 8.42 -13.45
CA ILE A 91 6.50 7.53 -13.96
C ILE A 91 7.66 8.32 -14.59
N GLU A 92 7.38 9.33 -15.41
CA GLU A 92 8.39 10.14 -16.07
C GLU A 92 9.19 10.96 -15.05
N LYS A 93 8.54 11.50 -14.01
CA LYS A 93 9.21 12.30 -12.96
C LYS A 93 10.07 11.45 -12.03
N ARG A 94 9.55 10.33 -11.54
CA ARG A 94 10.21 9.51 -10.51
C ARG A 94 11.09 8.41 -11.09
N GLY A 95 10.58 7.68 -12.08
CA GLY A 95 11.27 6.55 -12.70
C GLY A 95 12.11 6.91 -13.92
N GLN A 96 11.92 8.10 -14.50
CA GLN A 96 12.56 8.51 -15.76
C GLN A 96 12.25 7.57 -16.94
N ILE A 97 11.13 6.85 -16.88
CA ILE A 97 10.70 5.91 -17.92
C ILE A 97 9.75 6.65 -18.87
N LYS A 98 10.02 6.58 -20.17
CA LYS A 98 9.17 7.22 -21.18
C LYS A 98 7.91 6.40 -21.47
N ARG A 99 6.81 7.05 -21.83
CA ARG A 99 5.57 6.42 -22.34
C ARG A 99 5.82 5.33 -23.38
N ASP A 100 6.70 5.60 -24.34
CA ASP A 100 6.99 4.67 -25.45
C ASP A 100 7.71 3.39 -25.03
N SER A 101 8.17 3.31 -23.78
CA SER A 101 8.84 2.12 -23.23
C SER A 101 7.86 0.98 -22.93
N PHE A 102 6.55 1.27 -22.89
CA PHE A 102 5.50 0.31 -22.54
C PHE A 102 4.79 -0.23 -23.78
N LEU A 103 4.54 -1.54 -23.82
CA LEU A 103 3.70 -2.11 -24.85
C LEU A 103 2.21 -1.85 -24.56
N LYS A 104 1.38 -1.76 -25.61
CA LYS A 104 -0.08 -1.62 -25.46
C LYS A 104 -0.72 -2.75 -24.65
N LYS A 105 -0.13 -3.96 -24.66
CA LYS A 105 -0.58 -5.09 -23.83
C LYS A 105 -0.29 -4.85 -22.34
N ASP A 106 0.83 -4.20 -22.04
CA ASP A 106 1.28 -3.94 -20.67
C ASP A 106 0.39 -2.88 -20.03
N LEU A 107 0.06 -1.82 -20.77
CA LEU A 107 -0.82 -0.75 -20.30
C LEU A 107 -2.23 -1.26 -19.96
N LYS A 108 -2.76 -2.18 -20.77
CA LYS A 108 -4.04 -2.83 -20.48
C LYS A 108 -4.00 -3.66 -19.21
N GLU A 109 -2.88 -4.35 -18.97
CA GLU A 109 -2.72 -5.18 -17.79
C GLU A 109 -2.54 -4.32 -16.53
N ILE A 110 -1.83 -3.19 -16.64
CA ILE A 110 -1.70 -2.18 -15.58
C ILE A 110 -3.07 -1.61 -15.21
N GLU A 111 -3.84 -1.14 -16.18
CA GLU A 111 -5.22 -0.64 -15.98
C GLU A 111 -6.13 -1.69 -15.35
N ARG A 112 -6.03 -2.95 -15.81
CA ARG A 112 -6.78 -4.06 -15.23
C ARG A 112 -6.41 -4.29 -13.76
N LEU A 113 -5.12 -4.30 -13.42
CA LEU A 113 -4.66 -4.52 -12.04
C LEU A 113 -5.02 -3.33 -11.13
N ALA A 114 -4.90 -2.10 -11.63
CA ALA A 114 -5.31 -0.91 -10.91
C ALA A 114 -6.81 -0.95 -10.58
N ALA A 115 -7.66 -1.28 -11.56
CA ALA A 115 -9.09 -1.44 -11.33
C ALA A 115 -9.43 -2.61 -10.41
N LEU A 116 -8.73 -3.75 -10.58
CA LEU A 116 -8.93 -4.95 -9.76
C LEU A 116 -8.66 -4.66 -8.28
N PHE A 117 -7.57 -3.94 -7.99
CA PHE A 117 -7.15 -3.63 -6.62
C PHE A 117 -7.61 -2.25 -6.14
N SER A 118 -8.42 -1.53 -6.94
CA SER A 118 -8.87 -0.16 -6.64
C SER A 118 -7.71 0.79 -6.27
N LEU A 119 -6.60 0.68 -7.00
CA LEU A 119 -5.41 1.52 -6.82
C LEU A 119 -5.49 2.77 -7.69
N ASP A 120 -5.06 3.91 -7.13
CA ASP A 120 -4.90 5.16 -7.85
C ASP A 120 -3.66 5.15 -8.76
N GLU A 121 -3.64 6.07 -9.72
CA GLU A 121 -2.61 6.20 -10.76
C GLU A 121 -1.21 6.39 -10.17
N LEU A 122 -1.12 7.12 -9.06
CA LEU A 122 0.10 7.38 -8.31
C LEU A 122 0.66 6.09 -7.73
N THR A 123 -0.11 5.38 -6.89
CA THR A 123 0.33 4.13 -6.28
C THR A 123 0.65 3.06 -7.33
N MET A 124 -0.18 2.95 -8.38
CA MET A 124 0.10 2.02 -9.47
C MET A 124 1.40 2.37 -10.21
N ALA A 125 1.71 3.65 -10.41
CA ALA A 125 2.97 4.10 -11.00
C ALA A 125 4.18 3.70 -10.15
N GLU A 126 4.11 3.81 -8.83
CA GLU A 126 5.19 3.39 -7.93
C GLU A 126 5.49 1.89 -8.05
N ILE A 127 4.44 1.07 -8.02
CA ILE A 127 4.57 -0.40 -8.17
C ILE A 127 5.17 -0.76 -9.54
N VAL A 128 4.75 -0.07 -10.60
CA VAL A 128 5.28 -0.28 -11.95
C VAL A 128 6.75 0.09 -12.02
N ILE A 129 7.17 1.22 -11.43
CA ILE A 129 8.58 1.64 -11.38
C ILE A 129 9.43 0.59 -10.68
N ASP A 130 9.00 0.09 -9.52
CA ASP A 130 9.73 -0.92 -8.74
C ASP A 130 9.91 -2.24 -9.52
N SER A 131 8.95 -2.55 -10.41
CA SER A 131 8.97 -3.76 -11.23
C SER A 131 9.71 -3.62 -12.57
N TYR A 132 10.13 -2.40 -12.93
CA TYR A 132 10.61 -2.09 -14.27
C TYR A 132 12.06 -2.52 -14.47
N ASN A 133 12.29 -3.36 -15.47
CA ASN A 133 13.61 -3.82 -15.88
C ASN A 133 13.97 -3.29 -17.29
N PRO A 134 14.95 -2.37 -17.39
CA PRO A 134 15.34 -1.78 -18.67
C PRO A 134 16.06 -2.76 -19.62
N ASP A 135 16.68 -3.83 -19.10
CA ASP A 135 17.53 -4.73 -19.88
C ASP A 135 16.71 -5.79 -20.64
N ASN A 136 15.55 -6.18 -20.09
CA ASN A 136 14.69 -7.18 -20.71
C ASN A 136 13.72 -6.56 -21.72
N LYS A 137 14.16 -6.42 -22.98
CA LYS A 137 13.36 -5.81 -24.06
C LYS A 137 12.02 -6.52 -24.35
N ASN A 138 11.91 -7.82 -24.08
CA ASN A 138 10.71 -8.61 -24.38
C ASN A 138 9.70 -8.60 -23.23
N GLN A 139 10.16 -8.40 -22.00
CA GLN A 139 9.35 -8.37 -20.79
C GLN A 139 9.97 -7.40 -19.78
N ARG A 140 9.75 -6.10 -20.01
CA ARG A 140 10.24 -5.01 -19.16
C ARG A 140 9.54 -4.94 -17.80
N LEU A 141 8.37 -5.57 -17.68
CA LEU A 141 7.55 -5.56 -16.47
C LEU A 141 7.29 -6.98 -15.98
N ASN A 142 7.45 -7.18 -14.68
CA ASN A 142 7.09 -8.41 -14.01
C ASN A 142 5.68 -8.31 -13.40
N PHE A 143 4.68 -8.73 -14.16
CA PHE A 143 3.28 -8.67 -13.72
C PHE A 143 2.95 -9.56 -12.52
N GLN A 144 3.73 -10.62 -12.27
CA GLN A 144 3.59 -11.42 -11.05
C GLN A 144 3.95 -10.58 -9.83
N TYR A 145 5.10 -9.90 -9.89
CA TYR A 145 5.53 -8.99 -8.84
C TYR A 145 4.57 -7.81 -8.65
N ILE A 146 4.14 -7.18 -9.75
CA ILE A 146 3.15 -6.07 -9.71
C ILE A 146 1.86 -6.53 -9.02
N SER A 147 1.34 -7.71 -9.36
CA SER A 147 0.13 -8.26 -8.77
C SER A 147 0.29 -8.55 -7.28
N GLU A 148 1.42 -9.13 -6.86
CA GLU A 148 1.72 -9.37 -5.45
C GLU A 148 1.88 -8.06 -4.67
N ARG A 149 2.61 -7.08 -5.21
CA ARG A 149 2.80 -5.78 -4.58
C ARG A 149 1.48 -5.00 -4.47
N ALA A 150 0.64 -5.04 -5.52
CA ALA A 150 -0.68 -4.44 -5.51
C ALA A 150 -1.62 -5.08 -4.48
N LYS A 151 -1.56 -6.41 -4.32
CA LYS A 151 -2.28 -7.12 -3.25
C LYS A 151 -1.80 -6.69 -1.88
N ASP A 152 -0.49 -6.61 -1.68
CA ASP A 152 0.08 -6.17 -0.41
C ASP A 152 -0.37 -4.74 -0.08
N GLU A 153 -0.47 -3.86 -1.09
CA GLU A 153 -0.92 -2.47 -0.90
C GLU A 153 -2.38 -2.37 -0.47
N VAL A 154 -3.25 -3.25 -0.96
CA VAL A 154 -4.65 -3.35 -0.53
C VAL A 154 -4.77 -4.01 0.85
N LYS A 155 -3.97 -5.05 1.13
CA LYS A 155 -3.98 -5.76 2.42
C LYS A 155 -3.43 -4.92 3.57
N PHE A 156 -2.47 -4.05 3.27
CA PHE A 156 -1.81 -3.18 4.24
C PHE A 156 -1.93 -1.69 3.86
N PRO A 157 -3.14 -1.07 3.89
CA PRO A 157 -3.34 0.33 3.51
C PRO A 157 -2.53 1.38 4.31
N PHE A 158 -1.87 0.96 5.39
CA PHE A 158 -1.06 1.78 6.28
C PHE A 158 0.37 2.01 5.77
N PHE A 159 0.76 1.36 4.66
CA PHE A 159 2.06 1.59 4.04
C PHE A 159 2.26 3.04 3.60
N HIS A 160 1.24 3.67 2.99
CA HIS A 160 1.44 4.94 2.28
C HIS A 160 0.45 6.06 2.67
N ARG A 161 -0.57 5.79 3.50
CA ARG A 161 -1.43 6.85 4.05
C ARG A 161 -0.85 7.41 5.34
N LYS A 162 -0.46 8.69 5.32
CA LYS A 162 -0.22 9.48 6.55
C LYS A 162 -1.51 9.47 7.39
N ARG A 163 -1.58 8.67 8.45
CA ARG A 163 -2.56 8.93 9.51
C ARG A 163 -2.12 10.20 10.23
N ASN A 164 -3.00 11.19 10.26
CA ASN A 164 -2.85 12.38 11.09
C ASN A 164 -3.03 11.98 12.56
N GLY A 165 -2.03 11.32 13.15
CA GLY A 165 -1.93 11.16 14.58
C GLY A 165 -1.48 12.47 15.24
N GLN A 166 -1.72 12.61 16.54
CA GLN A 166 -1.12 13.69 17.34
C GLN A 166 0.41 13.63 17.18
N ARG A 167 1.00 14.75 16.78
CA ARG A 167 2.45 14.90 16.68
C ARG A 167 2.98 15.55 17.94
N SER A 168 4.18 15.17 18.33
CA SER A 168 4.91 15.80 19.42
C SER A 168 5.21 17.27 19.03
N VAL A 169 4.82 18.24 19.86
CA VAL A 169 5.17 19.65 19.66
C VAL A 169 6.52 19.89 20.34
N ILE A 170 7.60 19.95 19.56
CA ILE A 170 8.97 20.14 20.07
C ILE A 170 9.65 21.29 19.34
N ASN A 171 9.89 22.38 20.07
CA ASN A 171 10.53 23.61 19.55
C ASN A 171 12.05 23.67 19.79
N SER A 172 12.68 22.53 20.10
CA SER A 172 14.12 22.40 20.28
C SER A 172 14.81 21.87 19.01
N GLU A 173 16.07 22.25 18.79
CA GLU A 173 16.95 21.76 17.71
C GLU A 173 17.86 20.58 18.14
N SER A 174 17.65 20.03 19.35
CA SER A 174 18.40 18.86 19.83
C SER A 174 18.31 17.65 18.90
N GLU A 175 19.33 16.79 18.91
CA GLU A 175 19.34 15.50 18.20
C GLU A 175 18.13 14.63 18.59
N LEU A 176 17.73 14.69 19.86
CA LEU A 176 16.54 13.99 20.36
C LEU A 176 15.25 14.52 19.71
N ALA A 177 15.13 15.85 19.62
CA ALA A 177 13.97 16.50 18.99
C ALA A 177 13.88 16.13 17.49
N SER A 178 15.03 16.05 16.83
CA SER A 178 15.13 15.60 15.43
C SER A 178 14.71 14.15 15.27
N LYS A 179 15.14 13.26 16.18
CA LYS A 179 14.72 11.84 16.17
C LYS A 179 13.22 11.69 16.38
N VAL A 180 12.62 12.42 17.33
CA VAL A 180 11.18 12.33 17.59
C VAL A 180 10.37 12.81 16.39
N LYS A 181 10.77 13.93 15.78
CA LYS A 181 10.14 14.45 14.55
C LYS A 181 10.20 13.43 13.41
N LEU A 182 11.32 12.70 13.27
CA LEU A 182 11.47 11.62 12.30
C LEU A 182 10.49 10.48 12.58
N LEU A 183 10.40 10.01 13.82
CA LEU A 183 9.50 8.92 14.22
C LEU A 183 8.03 9.29 13.99
N ASP A 184 7.60 10.50 14.33
CA ASP A 184 6.21 10.95 14.16
C ASP A 184 5.81 11.14 12.69
N SER A 185 6.77 11.49 11.82
CA SER A 185 6.47 11.83 10.41
C SER A 185 6.55 10.64 9.45
N MET A 186 7.30 9.61 9.80
CA MET A 186 7.57 8.47 8.94
C MET A 186 6.50 7.38 9.04
N ALA A 187 6.14 6.77 7.91
CA ALA A 187 5.25 5.61 7.92
C ALA A 187 5.95 4.39 8.56
N PRO A 188 5.26 3.58 9.37
CA PRO A 188 5.90 2.45 10.04
C PRO A 188 6.55 1.38 9.14
N GLY A 189 5.93 1.08 7.99
CA GLY A 189 6.54 0.19 7.00
C GLY A 189 7.83 0.77 6.40
N GLU A 190 7.85 2.08 6.12
CA GLU A 190 9.03 2.80 5.64
C GLU A 190 10.15 2.83 6.69
N TYR A 191 9.77 3.05 7.96
CA TYR A 191 10.70 3.03 9.08
C TYR A 191 11.39 1.67 9.22
N LEU A 192 10.62 0.56 9.13
CA LEU A 192 11.17 -0.79 9.10
C LEU A 192 12.12 -1.00 7.91
N ARG A 193 11.76 -0.50 6.73
CA ARG A 193 12.61 -0.60 5.53
C ARG A 193 13.96 0.06 5.75
N ILE A 194 13.98 1.26 6.34
CA ILE A 194 15.21 1.98 6.68
C ILE A 194 16.04 1.21 7.71
N LYS A 195 15.40 0.60 8.72
CA LYS A 195 16.08 -0.26 9.70
C LYS A 195 16.70 -1.51 9.09
N GLN A 196 16.24 -1.94 7.91
CA GLN A 196 16.74 -3.09 7.16
C GLN A 196 17.59 -2.67 5.94
N ASN A 197 18.30 -1.53 6.02
CA ASN A 197 19.16 -1.02 4.94
C ASN A 197 18.42 -0.82 3.61
N ASN A 198 17.20 -0.29 3.67
CA ASN A 198 16.29 -0.10 2.53
C ASN A 198 15.80 -1.40 1.86
N THR A 199 15.93 -2.54 2.54
CA THR A 199 15.39 -3.83 2.08
C THR A 199 13.94 -3.99 2.54
N SER A 200 13.11 -4.63 1.72
CA SER A 200 11.70 -4.89 2.05
C SER A 200 11.55 -5.67 3.36
N PRO A 201 10.74 -5.18 4.33
CA PRO A 201 10.46 -5.89 5.57
C PRO A 201 9.78 -7.24 5.33
N SER A 202 9.91 -8.16 6.30
CA SER A 202 9.24 -9.45 6.26
C SER A 202 7.73 -9.28 6.42
N ARG A 203 6.93 -10.15 5.80
CA ARG A 203 5.46 -10.13 5.95
C ARG A 203 5.03 -10.19 7.43
N SER A 204 5.71 -11.00 8.24
CA SER A 204 5.43 -11.10 9.68
C SER A 204 5.61 -9.78 10.44
N ASP A 205 6.60 -8.96 10.05
CA ASP A 205 6.84 -7.66 10.67
C ASP A 205 5.80 -6.63 10.23
N LEU A 206 5.39 -6.71 8.97
CA LEU A 206 4.36 -5.85 8.39
C LEU A 206 2.99 -6.12 9.01
N ASP A 207 2.62 -7.41 9.13
CA ASP A 207 1.41 -7.84 9.84
C ASP A 207 1.39 -7.32 11.28
N LEU A 208 2.56 -7.33 11.96
CA LEU A 208 2.65 -6.87 13.34
C LEU A 208 2.41 -5.37 13.44
N VAL A 209 3.04 -4.60 12.57
CA VAL A 209 2.86 -3.15 12.50
C VAL A 209 1.42 -2.78 12.14
N ASP A 210 0.81 -3.51 11.23
CA ASP A 210 -0.59 -3.39 10.85
C ASP A 210 -1.52 -3.65 12.04
N ASP A 211 -1.27 -4.73 12.80
CA ASP A 211 -2.00 -5.05 14.02
C ASP A 211 -1.87 -3.96 15.09
N LEU A 212 -0.68 -3.37 15.26
CA LEU A 212 -0.46 -2.26 16.18
C LEU A 212 -1.28 -1.01 15.80
N SER A 213 -1.43 -0.74 14.50
CA SER A 213 -2.24 0.36 13.99
C SER A 213 -3.74 0.08 14.10
N LYS A 214 -4.19 -1.12 13.69
CA LYS A 214 -5.61 -1.49 13.63
C LYS A 214 -6.19 -1.81 15.00
N ASN A 215 -5.53 -2.69 15.75
CA ASN A 215 -6.09 -3.26 16.98
C ASN A 215 -5.85 -2.34 18.18
N TYR A 216 -4.70 -1.64 18.22
CA TYR A 216 -4.36 -0.73 19.32
C TYR A 216 -4.60 0.74 18.97
N GLY A 217 -4.85 1.08 17.70
CA GLY A 217 -5.13 2.46 17.28
C GLY A 217 -3.91 3.38 17.36
N PHE A 218 -2.69 2.83 17.38
CA PHE A 218 -1.49 3.63 17.58
C PHE A 218 -1.16 4.54 16.41
N SER A 219 -0.59 5.71 16.74
CA SER A 219 -0.05 6.64 15.75
C SER A 219 1.27 6.12 15.17
N HIS A 220 1.68 6.65 14.02
CA HIS A 220 2.94 6.26 13.39
C HIS A 220 4.13 6.45 14.34
N GLY A 221 4.14 7.56 15.09
CA GLY A 221 5.17 7.85 16.08
C GLY A 221 5.26 6.82 17.19
N VAL A 222 4.12 6.41 17.75
CA VAL A 222 4.06 5.38 18.81
C VAL A 222 4.58 4.04 18.27
N ILE A 223 4.14 3.64 17.08
CA ILE A 223 4.58 2.39 16.45
C ILE A 223 6.08 2.42 16.18
N ASN A 224 6.59 3.50 15.58
CA ASN A 224 8.00 3.64 15.25
C ASN A 224 8.89 3.64 16.50
N ALA A 225 8.48 4.35 17.56
CA ALA A 225 9.19 4.37 18.83
C ALA A 225 9.21 2.98 19.50
N LEU A 226 8.08 2.26 19.46
CA LEU A 226 7.99 0.89 19.96
C LEU A 226 8.89 -0.07 19.17
N VAL A 227 8.86 -0.01 17.85
CA VAL A 227 9.71 -0.81 16.96
C VAL A 227 11.19 -0.52 17.22
N ASP A 228 11.59 0.75 17.28
CA ASP A 228 12.97 1.17 17.57
C ASP A 228 13.47 0.56 18.88
N TYR A 229 12.64 0.62 19.92
CA TYR A 229 12.95 0.06 21.23
C TYR A 229 13.08 -1.46 21.23
N VAL A 230 12.11 -2.17 20.61
CA VAL A 230 12.14 -3.63 20.58
C VAL A 230 13.37 -4.13 19.83
N LEU A 231 13.68 -3.54 18.66
CA LEU A 231 14.88 -3.87 17.90
C LEU A 231 16.15 -3.63 18.72
N ALA A 232 16.23 -2.52 19.45
CA ALA A 232 17.37 -2.22 20.31
C ALA A 232 17.50 -3.19 21.51
N LYS A 233 16.39 -3.71 22.03
CA LYS A 233 16.38 -4.57 23.22
C LYS A 233 16.57 -6.06 22.91
N ALA A 234 16.20 -6.49 21.71
CA ALA A 234 16.17 -7.88 21.30
C ALA A 234 17.15 -8.18 20.15
N ASP A 235 18.32 -7.53 20.14
CA ASP A 235 19.40 -7.75 19.17
C ASP A 235 18.92 -7.71 17.69
N ASN A 236 18.14 -6.68 17.35
CA ASN A 236 17.46 -6.47 16.06
C ASN A 236 16.40 -7.53 15.68
N VAL A 237 15.90 -8.32 16.64
CA VAL A 237 14.79 -9.25 16.42
C VAL A 237 13.46 -8.60 16.81
N LEU A 238 12.56 -8.39 15.84
CA LEU A 238 11.22 -7.88 16.09
C LEU A 238 10.25 -9.01 16.52
N SER A 239 10.35 -9.42 17.78
CA SER A 239 9.48 -10.47 18.32
C SER A 239 8.04 -9.97 18.52
N ARG A 240 7.09 -10.55 17.77
CA ARG A 240 5.65 -10.26 17.86
C ARG A 240 5.12 -10.30 19.30
N ARG A 241 5.35 -11.42 20.00
CA ARG A 241 4.85 -11.62 21.39
C ARG A 241 5.38 -10.57 22.35
N TYR A 242 6.64 -10.17 22.20
CA TYR A 242 7.24 -9.17 23.07
C TYR A 242 6.69 -7.78 22.76
N THR A 243 6.60 -7.44 21.47
CA THR A 243 6.05 -6.18 20.97
C THR A 243 4.61 -5.99 21.43
N GLU A 244 3.74 -7.00 21.28
CA GLU A 244 2.33 -6.96 21.71
C GLU A 244 2.16 -6.77 23.22
N LYS A 245 3.05 -7.35 24.05
CA LYS A 245 3.02 -7.15 25.51
C LYS A 245 3.31 -5.72 25.90
N ILE A 246 4.28 -5.09 25.24
CA ILE A 246 4.62 -3.68 25.47
C ILE A 246 3.50 -2.79 24.91
N ALA A 247 2.99 -3.09 23.71
CA ALA A 247 1.85 -2.41 23.11
C ALA A 247 0.63 -2.40 24.04
N SER A 248 0.28 -3.55 24.62
CA SER A 248 -0.80 -3.65 25.61
C SER A 248 -0.55 -2.76 26.83
N SER A 249 0.71 -2.54 27.20
CA SER A 249 1.06 -1.67 28.33
C SER A 249 0.98 -0.19 27.95
N LEU A 250 1.47 0.19 26.76
CA LEU A 250 1.34 1.54 26.21
C LEU A 250 -0.14 1.95 26.04
N ALA A 251 -0.98 1.03 25.57
CA ALA A 251 -2.41 1.27 25.42
C ALA A 251 -3.11 1.54 26.76
N ARG A 252 -2.73 0.81 27.83
CA ARG A 252 -3.27 1.05 29.18
C ARG A 252 -2.83 2.39 29.78
N GLU A 253 -1.66 2.86 29.39
CA GLU A 253 -1.08 4.12 29.86
C GLU A 253 -1.57 5.32 29.03
N GLY A 254 -2.33 5.09 27.96
CA GLY A 254 -2.94 6.14 27.15
C GLY A 254 -1.92 6.94 26.32
N VAL A 255 -0.82 6.31 25.92
CA VAL A 255 0.26 6.95 25.17
C VAL A 255 -0.17 7.24 23.73
N THR A 256 -0.01 8.49 23.26
CA THR A 256 -0.44 8.90 21.90
C THR A 256 0.67 9.39 20.99
N THR A 257 1.83 9.81 21.54
CA THR A 257 2.95 10.38 20.78
C THR A 257 4.23 9.54 20.88
N ALA A 258 5.16 9.76 19.94
CA ALA A 258 6.48 9.14 20.00
C ALA A 258 7.25 9.52 21.28
N ILE A 259 7.13 10.76 21.75
CA ILE A 259 7.83 11.24 22.96
C ILE A 259 7.32 10.52 24.20
N ASP A 260 6.00 10.41 24.36
CA ASP A 260 5.37 9.74 25.50
C ASP A 260 5.76 8.26 25.53
N THR A 261 5.84 7.65 24.33
CA THR A 261 6.27 6.27 24.15
C THR A 261 7.71 6.10 24.63
N MET A 262 8.64 6.94 24.17
CA MET A 262 10.03 6.85 24.60
C MET A 262 10.18 7.05 26.12
N ASN A 263 9.48 8.03 26.70
CA ASN A 263 9.50 8.28 28.14
C ASN A 263 9.00 7.06 28.94
N TYR A 264 7.90 6.46 28.50
CA TYR A 264 7.39 5.24 29.13
C TYR A 264 8.37 4.07 29.02
N LEU A 265 8.96 3.86 27.84
CA LEU A 265 9.89 2.76 27.57
C LEU A 265 11.20 2.90 28.38
N ILE A 266 11.65 4.13 28.63
CA ILE A 266 12.78 4.42 29.51
C ILE A 266 12.43 4.07 30.96
N LYS A 267 11.25 4.50 31.44
CA LYS A 267 10.77 4.23 32.80
C LYS A 267 10.71 2.74 33.11
N ILE A 268 10.18 1.93 32.19
CA ILE A 268 10.12 0.47 32.40
C ILE A 268 11.51 -0.18 32.35
N ASN A 269 12.44 0.33 31.53
CA ASN A 269 13.79 -0.23 31.41
C ASN A 269 14.68 0.14 32.61
N SER A 270 14.51 1.34 33.18
CA SER A 270 15.20 1.77 34.40
C SER A 270 14.66 1.03 35.63
N ALA A 271 13.35 0.83 35.73
CA ALA A 271 12.73 0.03 36.79
C ALA A 271 13.19 -1.45 36.77
N TRP A 272 13.43 -2.01 35.58
CA TRP A 272 13.91 -3.39 35.43
C TRP A 272 15.38 -3.60 35.84
N LYS A 273 16.20 -2.55 35.82
CA LYS A 273 17.58 -2.62 36.34
C LYS A 273 17.65 -2.62 37.88
N VAL A 274 16.56 -2.27 38.57
CA VAL A 274 16.55 -2.09 40.04
C VAL A 274 15.86 -3.24 40.79
N ALA A 275 15.13 -4.14 40.14
CA ALA A 275 14.37 -5.18 40.84
C ALA A 275 15.09 -6.54 40.95
N LYS A 276 15.96 -6.70 41.95
CA LYS A 276 16.08 -7.99 42.67
C LYS A 276 14.92 -8.05 43.68
N PRO A 277 14.16 -9.16 43.80
CA PRO A 277 13.00 -9.17 44.66
C PRO A 277 13.44 -9.32 46.12
N SER A 278 13.14 -8.33 46.96
CA SER A 278 12.95 -8.54 48.39
C SER A 278 11.57 -8.07 48.81
N THR A 279 10.97 -8.92 49.62
CA THR A 279 9.63 -8.90 50.22
C THR A 279 9.32 -7.67 51.09
N VAL A 280 8.05 -7.23 51.03
CA VAL A 280 7.10 -6.89 52.12
C VAL A 280 6.29 -5.58 51.91
N LYS A 281 4.96 -5.79 51.75
CA LYS A 281 3.72 -5.06 52.13
C LYS A 281 3.64 -3.51 52.30
N SER A 282 2.56 -3.00 51.68
CA SER A 282 1.59 -1.94 52.13
C SER A 282 2.09 -0.47 52.17
N VAL A 283 1.35 0.61 51.90
CA VAL A 283 -0.06 1.04 52.07
C VAL A 283 -0.40 2.13 51.01
N ALA A 284 -1.69 2.42 50.86
CA ALA A 284 -2.35 3.30 49.91
C ALA A 284 -2.19 4.84 50.04
N LYS A 285 -2.60 5.50 48.95
CA LYS A 285 -3.26 6.81 48.75
C LYS A 285 -2.46 8.09 48.47
N ASN A 286 -2.85 8.65 47.31
CA ASN A 286 -3.07 10.05 46.92
C ASN A 286 -1.92 10.99 46.48
N ASP A 287 -2.18 11.50 45.28
CA ASP A 287 -2.04 12.88 44.80
C ASP A 287 -0.81 13.31 43.99
N LYS A 288 -1.19 13.87 42.83
CA LYS A 288 -0.52 14.85 41.98
C LYS A 288 0.58 14.33 41.06
N VAL A 289 0.17 14.20 39.80
CA VAL A 289 0.99 14.32 38.59
C VAL A 289 1.97 15.47 38.79
N LYS A 290 3.25 15.13 38.89
CA LYS A 290 4.37 16.04 38.70
C LYS A 290 5.06 15.58 37.43
N GLU A 291 5.09 16.48 36.45
CA GLU A 291 6.06 16.47 35.37
C GLU A 291 7.44 16.28 35.99
N THR A 292 8.08 15.16 35.69
CA THR A 292 9.51 14.98 35.93
C THR A 292 10.15 15.07 34.57
N GLU A 293 10.53 16.29 34.20
CA GLU A 293 11.55 16.54 33.19
C GLU A 293 12.81 15.78 33.62
N ILE A 294 13.17 14.76 32.85
CA ILE A 294 14.47 14.11 32.96
C ILE A 294 15.42 15.02 32.19
N SER A 295 16.45 15.51 32.86
CA SER A 295 17.49 16.36 32.27
C SER A 295 18.10 15.67 31.04
N ASP A 296 18.31 16.44 29.97
CA ASP A 296 18.92 16.00 28.71
C ASP A 296 20.23 15.21 28.93
N GLU A 297 20.97 15.52 30.00
CA GLU A 297 22.21 14.83 30.37
C GLU A 297 22.03 13.38 30.84
N GLU A 298 20.90 13.03 31.47
CA GLU A 298 20.60 11.66 31.89
C GLU A 298 20.13 10.81 30.69
N LEU A 299 19.44 11.44 29.74
CA LEU A 299 19.01 10.83 28.48
C LEU A 299 20.20 10.54 27.55
N GLU A 300 21.13 11.49 27.41
CA GLU A 300 22.35 11.31 26.61
C GLU A 300 23.25 10.19 27.16
N LYS A 301 23.44 10.10 28.48
CA LYS A 301 24.25 9.03 29.09
C LYS A 301 23.66 7.64 28.86
N ILE A 302 22.33 7.52 28.80
CA ILE A 302 21.64 6.25 28.56
C ILE A 302 21.71 5.86 27.08
N LEU A 303 21.55 6.83 26.15
CA LEU A 303 21.69 6.61 24.72
C LEU A 303 23.14 6.24 24.32
N ALA A 304 24.13 6.92 24.88
CA ALA A 304 25.54 6.59 24.70
C ALA A 304 25.89 5.18 25.22
N SER A 305 25.24 4.74 26.31
CA SER A 305 25.40 3.36 26.82
C SER A 305 24.73 2.29 25.94
N ILE A 306 23.80 2.67 25.06
CA ILE A 306 23.15 1.76 24.10
C ILE A 306 24.00 1.66 22.82
N GLU A 307 24.61 2.76 22.39
CA GLU A 307 25.48 2.78 21.21
C GLU A 307 26.87 2.19 21.45
N SER A 308 27.42 2.30 22.67
CA SER A 308 28.73 1.71 22.99
C SER A 308 28.73 0.17 22.99
N LYS A 309 27.58 -0.47 23.23
CA LYS A 309 27.43 -1.94 23.15
C LYS A 309 27.31 -2.50 21.73
N LYS A 310 27.31 -1.65 20.69
CA LYS A 310 27.38 -2.07 19.28
C LYS A 310 28.82 -2.29 18.78
N LYS A 311 29.84 -1.91 19.57
CA LYS A 311 31.24 -1.88 19.12
C LYS A 311 32.18 -2.89 19.79
N ASP A 312 31.66 -3.75 20.66
CA ASP A 312 32.41 -4.88 21.25
C ASP A 312 31.84 -6.22 20.77
#